data_AF-A0A3B9GF14-F1
#
_entry.id   AF-A0A3B9GF14-F1
#
_cell.length_a   1.000
_cell.length_b   1.000
_cell.length_c   1.000
_cell.angle_alpha   90.00
_cell.angle_beta   90.00
_cell.angle_gamma   90.00
#
_symmetry.space_group_name_H-M   'P 1'
#
loop_
_entity.id
_entity.type
_entity.pdbx_description
1 polymer ?
#
loop_
_entity_poly.entity_id
_entity_poly.type
_entity_poly.pdbx_seq_one_letter_code
_entity_poly.pdbx_strand_id
1 'polypeptide(L)'
;MKSFARPFLTPSAFLCALALSATALISCVSTDPNYTGEALQDDGQRLNGQLSRDTQASSGTKAANAISSAGLDYDTLIRRARESLELNRLAEGIRYYVAAMARAHNAGDKTALDSISDTLNEIGGRLTLEPHESWIAADGTQLVADIRAAAKGQGPMPAVYLYESYGSAKSPVGDASIRFITQENSATLSSAVSTDSKGLANASISRVGRLDEPLVVRAYPVFSAEGYSFALNTVFRDFSFAPPPRVALVAGIERTSAGTRDAASSLDGLATALKGYGFESVPYNGSLAAERFMAAYGGERASLNALAGAASPGYYALLLVEVSAPSQMQYQGKVYNIYLADSSFTLRILRPDGSLVYAEARQGLRGQGGSERAAIDDALVKAREALNTALGESASKIRAALAD
;
A
#
# COMPACT_ATOMS: atom_id res chain seq x y z
N MET A 1 -75.77 -22.38 7.06
CA MET A 1 -75.57 -23.75 7.58
C MET A 1 -74.31 -24.32 6.94
N LYS A 2 -73.36 -24.75 7.79
CA LYS A 2 -72.28 -25.75 7.59
C LYS A 2 -71.25 -25.47 6.47
N SER A 3 -69.99 -25.09 6.70
CA SER A 3 -68.91 -25.62 7.58
C SER A 3 -68.04 -26.71 6.92
N PHE A 4 -66.73 -26.61 7.23
CA PHE A 4 -65.61 -27.58 7.03
C PHE A 4 -65.08 -27.75 5.60
N ALA A 5 -63.78 -27.88 5.30
CA ALA A 5 -62.53 -27.87 6.08
C ALA A 5 -61.34 -27.69 5.11
N ARG A 6 -60.21 -27.15 5.59
CA ARG A 6 -58.87 -27.41 5.03
C ARG A 6 -58.34 -28.76 5.55
N PRO A 7 -57.41 -29.42 4.84
CA PRO A 7 -56.01 -29.54 5.33
C PRO A 7 -54.97 -29.36 4.19
N PHE A 8 -53.86 -28.64 4.36
CA PHE A 8 -52.55 -28.95 5.01
C PHE A 8 -51.52 -29.67 4.09
N LEU A 9 -50.24 -29.26 4.30
CA LEU A 9 -48.95 -29.83 3.84
C LEU A 9 -48.45 -29.28 2.49
N THR A 10 -47.26 -28.68 2.34
CA THR A 10 -46.03 -28.57 3.15
C THR A 10 -45.18 -27.36 2.70
N PRO A 11 -44.43 -26.68 3.60
CA PRO A 11 -43.36 -25.76 3.23
C PRO A 11 -42.00 -26.51 3.21
N SER A 12 -41.30 -26.50 2.08
CA SER A 12 -39.90 -26.94 2.05
C SER A 12 -39.01 -25.79 2.52
N ALA A 13 -38.67 -25.84 3.80
CA ALA A 13 -37.51 -25.18 4.37
C ALA A 13 -36.24 -25.72 3.71
N PHE A 14 -35.40 -24.85 3.16
CA PHE A 14 -33.99 -25.19 2.92
C PHE A 14 -33.13 -24.54 3.99
N LEU A 15 -32.42 -25.42 4.69
CA LEU A 15 -31.58 -25.14 5.83
C LEU A 15 -30.44 -24.17 5.50
N CYS A 16 -30.32 -23.19 6.39
CA CYS A 16 -29.10 -22.76 7.05
C CYS A 16 -27.88 -23.69 6.85
N ALA A 17 -26.84 -23.18 6.19
CA ALA A 17 -25.47 -23.62 6.40
C ALA A 17 -24.65 -22.37 6.77
N LEU A 18 -24.64 -22.06 8.07
CA LEU A 18 -23.63 -21.21 8.70
C LEU A 18 -22.29 -21.97 8.62
N ALA A 19 -21.42 -21.56 7.70
CA ALA A 19 -20.02 -21.96 7.75
C ALA A 19 -19.32 -21.03 8.76
N LEU A 20 -19.27 -21.47 10.02
CA LEU A 20 -18.29 -21.01 10.99
C LEU A 20 -16.91 -21.48 10.51
N SER A 21 -16.14 -20.61 9.86
CA SER A 21 -14.70 -20.82 9.70
C SER A 21 -13.98 -20.12 10.86
N ALA A 22 -13.86 -20.86 11.96
CA ALA A 22 -12.84 -20.62 12.97
C ALA A 22 -11.49 -21.11 12.40
N THR A 23 -10.61 -20.18 12.04
CA THR A 23 -9.19 -20.49 11.82
C THR A 23 -8.37 -19.81 12.89
N ALA A 24 -7.71 -20.68 13.65
CA ALA A 24 -6.95 -20.41 14.84
C ALA A 24 -5.77 -19.46 14.59
N LEU A 25 -5.56 -18.58 15.56
CA LEU A 25 -4.28 -18.01 15.91
C LEU A 25 -3.29 -19.17 16.14
N ILE A 26 -2.27 -19.26 15.29
CA ILE A 26 -1.04 -20.00 15.59
C ILE A 26 0.11 -19.02 15.48
N SER A 27 0.49 -18.50 16.64
CA SER A 27 1.81 -17.98 16.93
C SER A 27 2.83 -19.11 16.77
N CYS A 28 3.66 -19.04 15.73
CA CYS A 28 4.89 -19.83 15.64
C CYS A 28 6.07 -18.91 15.95
N VAL A 29 6.51 -18.96 17.21
CA VAL A 29 7.91 -18.76 17.57
C VAL A 29 8.66 -19.97 17.02
N SER A 30 9.51 -19.78 16.01
CA SER A 30 10.51 -20.79 15.64
C SER A 30 11.87 -20.36 16.20
N THR A 31 12.25 -20.98 17.30
CA THR A 31 13.65 -21.20 17.67
C THR A 31 14.18 -22.35 16.83
N ASP A 32 15.16 -22.09 15.98
CA ASP A 32 16.01 -23.15 15.42
C ASP A 32 17.36 -23.17 16.16
N PRO A 33 17.76 -24.33 16.73
CA PRO A 33 19.10 -24.59 17.22
C PRO A 33 19.95 -25.21 16.09
N ASN A 34 21.23 -24.83 16.02
CA ASN A 34 22.27 -25.33 15.11
C ASN A 34 22.30 -24.75 13.69
N TYR A 35 22.94 -23.58 13.58
CA TYR A 35 23.76 -23.26 12.41
C TYR A 35 25.22 -23.11 12.87
N THR A 36 26.05 -24.09 12.52
CA THR A 36 27.50 -24.09 12.69
C THR A 36 28.14 -23.29 11.55
N GLY A 37 29.07 -22.40 11.90
CA GLY A 37 29.54 -21.30 11.06
C GLY A 37 30.64 -21.61 10.05
N GLU A 38 30.86 -20.60 9.20
CA GLU A 38 32.14 -20.09 8.66
C GLU A 38 31.76 -18.77 7.94
N ALA A 39 31.92 -17.62 8.58
CA ALA A 39 33.14 -16.78 8.62
C ALA A 39 33.01 -15.56 7.68
N LEU A 40 32.35 -14.51 8.17
CA LEU A 40 32.73 -13.12 7.93
C LEU A 40 32.59 -12.35 9.26
N GLN A 41 33.73 -12.18 9.94
CA GLN A 41 34.02 -11.15 10.94
C GLN A 41 33.72 -9.77 10.33
N ASP A 42 33.24 -8.75 11.05
CA ASP A 42 33.53 -8.36 12.43
C ASP A 42 32.31 -7.68 13.11
N ASP A 43 32.28 -7.85 14.43
CA ASP A 43 31.23 -7.63 15.43
C ASP A 43 30.91 -6.13 15.70
N GLY A 44 29.78 -5.74 16.29
CA GLY A 44 28.99 -6.53 17.23
C GLY A 44 27.57 -6.06 17.53
N GLN A 45 26.88 -6.96 18.24
CA GLN A 45 25.47 -6.99 18.58
C GLN A 45 25.15 -6.45 20.00
N ARG A 46 23.93 -5.89 20.11
CA ARG A 46 22.89 -6.03 21.18
C ARG A 46 22.88 -5.16 22.47
N LEU A 47 21.67 -4.60 22.67
CA LEU A 47 20.96 -4.07 23.88
C LEU A 47 21.19 -2.61 24.33
N ASN A 48 20.06 -1.89 24.44
CA ASN A 48 19.76 -0.56 25.02
C ASN A 48 20.55 0.67 24.52
N GLY A 49 19.83 1.66 23.95
CA GLY A 49 20.33 3.00 23.64
C GLY A 49 21.45 3.04 22.60
N GLN A 50 21.12 3.14 21.31
CA GLN A 50 22.14 3.18 20.26
C GLN A 50 22.81 4.58 20.22
N LEU A 51 24.03 4.65 20.73
CA LEU A 51 24.94 5.80 20.66
C LEU A 51 25.52 5.92 19.23
N SER A 52 25.30 7.06 18.58
CA SER A 52 25.93 7.40 17.29
C SER A 52 26.46 8.83 17.31
N ARG A 53 27.68 9.01 16.78
CA ARG A 53 28.32 10.32 16.56
C ARG A 53 28.10 10.71 15.10
N ASP A 54 27.20 11.66 14.83
CA ASP A 54 26.92 12.08 13.45
C ASP A 54 28.09 12.90 12.89
N THR A 55 28.57 12.49 11.71
CA THR A 55 29.51 13.26 10.89
C THR A 55 28.71 14.12 9.91
N GLN A 56 29.02 15.42 9.86
CA GLN A 56 28.26 16.47 9.16
C GLN A 56 28.03 16.23 7.65
N ALA A 57 26.79 16.48 7.21
CA ALA A 57 26.49 17.08 5.90
C ALA A 57 25.26 17.99 6.02
N SER A 58 25.31 19.15 5.37
CA SER A 58 24.44 20.32 5.56
C SER A 58 23.17 20.32 4.69
N SER A 59 22.06 20.85 5.22
CA SER A 59 21.39 22.07 4.72
C SER A 59 20.01 22.29 5.38
N GLY A 60 19.81 23.51 5.91
CA GLY A 60 18.48 24.11 6.07
C GLY A 60 17.61 23.70 7.26
N THR A 61 18.03 23.96 8.51
CA THR A 61 17.08 23.98 9.64
C THR A 61 17.40 25.14 10.57
N LYS A 62 16.40 25.99 10.85
CA LYS A 62 16.48 27.03 11.87
C LYS A 62 16.93 26.37 13.17
N ALA A 63 18.03 26.86 13.73
CA ALA A 63 18.64 26.37 14.94
C ALA A 63 17.59 26.26 16.06
N ALA A 64 17.30 25.03 16.48
CA ALA A 64 16.76 24.79 17.81
C ALA A 64 17.75 25.39 18.82
N ASN A 65 17.24 26.13 19.80
CA ASN A 65 18.03 26.82 20.83
C ASN A 65 19.15 25.91 21.39
N ALA A 66 20.37 26.16 20.94
CA ALA A 66 21.55 25.53 21.50
C ALA A 66 21.75 26.11 22.91
N ILE A 67 21.42 25.34 23.93
CA ILE A 67 21.66 25.72 25.32
C ILE A 67 23.18 25.79 25.51
N SER A 68 23.72 26.95 25.86
CA SER A 68 25.15 27.08 26.19
C SER A 68 25.39 26.53 27.60
N SER A 69 25.58 25.22 27.70
CA SER A 69 26.03 24.46 28.89
C SER A 69 27.55 24.49 29.08
N ALA A 70 28.28 25.28 28.28
CA ALA A 70 29.74 25.29 28.26
C ALA A 70 30.33 25.54 29.65
N GLY A 71 30.98 24.53 30.22
CA GLY A 71 31.70 24.60 31.50
C GLY A 71 30.96 24.04 32.71
N LEU A 72 29.73 23.53 32.56
CA LEU A 72 29.02 22.85 33.65
C LEU A 72 29.46 21.39 33.77
N ASP A 73 29.59 20.93 35.01
CA ASP A 73 29.76 19.52 35.34
C ASP A 73 28.46 18.73 35.12
N TYR A 74 28.56 17.42 34.89
CA TYR A 74 27.41 16.57 34.57
C TYR A 74 26.38 16.53 35.71
N ASP A 75 26.79 16.61 36.98
CA ASP A 75 25.88 16.72 38.13
C ASP A 75 25.01 17.98 38.07
N THR A 76 25.60 19.10 37.59
CA THR A 76 24.84 20.34 37.40
C THR A 76 23.84 20.21 36.27
N LEU A 77 24.17 19.47 35.21
CA LEU A 77 23.26 19.19 34.10
C LEU A 77 22.11 18.29 34.55
N ILE A 78 22.37 17.26 35.37
CA ILE A 78 21.32 16.41 35.97
C ILE A 78 20.37 17.24 36.84
N ARG A 79 20.90 18.14 37.68
CA ARG A 79 20.05 19.03 38.48
C ARG A 79 19.15 19.91 37.61
N ARG A 80 19.70 20.54 36.57
CA ARG A 80 18.90 21.33 35.62
C ARG A 80 17.87 20.48 34.88
N ALA A 81 18.21 19.24 34.54
CA ALA A 81 17.27 18.31 33.93
C ALA A 81 16.05 18.10 34.83
N ARG A 82 16.27 17.85 36.12
CA ARG A 82 15.19 17.69 37.12
C ARG A 82 14.35 18.96 37.27
N GLU A 83 14.98 20.12 37.39
CA GLU A 83 14.28 21.42 37.43
C GLU A 83 13.41 21.64 36.17
N SER A 84 13.91 21.31 34.98
CA SER A 84 13.14 21.39 33.74
C SER A 84 11.95 20.43 33.74
N LEU A 85 12.09 19.22 34.27
CA LEU A 85 10.99 18.26 34.40
C LEU A 85 9.91 18.76 35.35
N GLU A 86 10.30 19.34 36.49
CA GLU A 86 9.37 19.94 37.46
C GLU A 86 8.58 21.12 36.86
N LEU A 87 9.17 21.83 35.90
CA LEU A 87 8.54 22.92 35.16
C LEU A 87 7.74 22.45 33.92
N ASN A 88 7.49 21.15 33.77
CA ASN A 88 6.82 20.54 32.61
C ASN A 88 7.51 20.83 31.27
N ARG A 89 8.84 21.01 31.27
CA ARG A 89 9.67 21.20 30.08
C ARG A 89 10.42 19.92 29.72
N LEU A 90 9.65 18.87 29.42
CA LEU A 90 10.17 17.52 29.24
C LEU A 90 11.29 17.42 28.20
N ALA A 91 11.09 17.95 27.00
CA ALA A 91 12.09 17.92 25.93
C ALA A 91 13.39 18.66 26.33
N GLU A 92 13.28 19.73 27.12
CA GLU A 92 14.44 20.45 27.66
C GLU A 92 15.17 19.61 28.70
N GLY A 93 14.44 19.00 29.65
CA GLY A 93 14.99 18.12 30.67
C GLY A 93 15.74 16.92 30.08
N ILE A 94 15.16 16.27 29.07
CA ILE A 94 15.83 15.17 28.36
C ILE A 94 17.11 15.65 27.67
N ARG A 95 17.10 16.82 27.01
CA ARG A 95 18.32 17.39 26.41
C ARG A 95 19.42 17.65 27.43
N TYR A 96 19.09 18.09 28.65
CA TYR A 96 20.08 18.23 29.73
C TYR A 96 20.65 16.88 30.18
N TYR A 97 19.82 15.84 30.28
CA TYR A 97 20.32 14.47 30.54
C TYR A 97 21.22 13.96 29.41
N VAL A 98 20.89 14.23 28.14
CA VAL A 98 21.77 13.87 27.01
C VAL A 98 23.08 14.65 27.06
N ALA A 99 23.07 15.92 27.44
CA ALA A 99 24.29 16.70 27.67
C ALA A 99 25.12 16.12 28.83
N ALA A 100 24.49 15.72 29.93
CA ALA A 100 25.16 15.05 31.05
C ALA A 100 25.79 13.73 30.60
N MET A 101 25.07 12.94 29.80
CA MET A 101 25.54 11.69 29.20
C MET A 101 26.77 11.91 28.32
N ALA A 102 26.77 12.95 27.48
CA ALA A 102 27.91 13.33 26.65
C ALA A 102 29.16 13.61 27.49
N ARG A 103 28.99 14.32 28.62
CA ARG A 103 30.09 14.67 29.54
C ARG A 103 30.62 13.45 30.29
N ALA A 104 29.73 12.61 30.82
CA ALA A 104 30.11 11.35 31.48
C ALA A 104 30.89 10.44 30.53
N HIS A 105 30.41 10.28 29.29
CA HIS A 105 31.11 9.52 28.25
C HIS A 105 32.51 10.08 27.97
N ASN A 106 32.62 11.40 27.76
CA ASN A 106 33.91 12.04 27.47
C ASN A 106 34.89 11.98 28.66
N ALA A 107 34.39 11.90 29.89
CA ALA A 107 35.20 11.69 31.10
C ALA A 107 35.56 10.21 31.34
N GLY A 108 34.97 9.27 30.59
CA GLY A 108 35.17 7.83 30.79
C GLY A 108 34.45 7.26 32.01
N ASP A 109 33.49 7.99 32.58
CA ASP A 109 32.72 7.57 33.76
C ASP A 109 31.54 6.69 33.34
N LYS A 110 31.77 5.37 33.32
CA LYS A 110 30.76 4.37 32.93
C LYS A 110 29.60 4.30 33.92
N THR A 111 29.87 4.44 35.21
CA THR A 111 28.83 4.36 36.25
C THR A 111 27.82 5.48 36.09
N ALA A 112 28.31 6.71 35.84
CA ALA A 112 27.44 7.85 35.55
C ALA A 112 26.67 7.65 34.24
N LEU A 113 27.32 7.12 33.20
CA LEU A 113 26.68 6.85 31.91
C LEU A 113 25.49 5.90 32.04
N ASP A 114 25.69 4.77 32.73
CA ASP A 114 24.66 3.74 32.94
C ASP A 114 23.49 4.31 33.74
N SER A 115 23.77 5.05 34.83
CA SER A 115 22.73 5.68 35.65
C SER A 115 21.89 6.72 34.87
N ILE A 116 22.54 7.53 34.03
CA ILE A 116 21.84 8.51 33.19
C ILE A 116 21.01 7.79 32.11
N SER A 117 21.55 6.72 31.51
CA SER A 117 20.85 5.90 30.53
C SER A 117 19.60 5.26 31.12
N ASP A 118 19.69 4.68 32.31
CA ASP A 118 18.55 4.10 33.03
C ASP A 118 17.46 5.14 33.30
N THR A 119 17.87 6.34 33.74
CA THR A 119 16.95 7.46 33.96
C THR A 119 16.25 7.89 32.67
N LEU A 120 16.98 7.98 31.56
CA LEU A 120 16.40 8.31 30.25
C LEU A 120 15.44 7.23 29.75
N ASN A 121 15.75 5.95 29.99
CA ASN A 121 14.88 4.84 29.66
C ASN A 121 13.60 4.84 30.51
N GLU A 122 13.70 5.18 31.80
CA GLU A 122 12.54 5.35 32.68
C GLU A 122 11.63 6.49 32.19
N ILE A 123 12.21 7.65 31.86
CA ILE A 123 11.46 8.76 31.25
C ILE A 123 10.82 8.32 29.94
N GLY A 124 11.57 7.59 29.10
CA GLY A 124 11.10 7.02 27.85
C GLY A 124 9.89 6.09 28.01
N GLY A 125 9.84 5.31 29.10
CA GLY A 125 8.71 4.44 29.43
C GLY A 125 7.39 5.18 29.69
N ARG A 126 7.44 6.49 29.94
CA ARG A 126 6.25 7.36 30.09
C ARG A 126 5.82 8.00 28.77
N LEU A 127 6.66 7.92 27.73
CA LEU A 127 6.34 8.53 26.43
C LEU A 127 5.56 7.56 25.55
N THR A 128 4.65 8.14 24.77
CA THR A 128 3.88 7.40 23.77
C THR A 128 3.85 8.17 22.47
N LEU A 129 4.12 7.49 21.36
CA LEU A 129 3.86 7.99 20.01
C LEU A 129 2.52 7.48 19.51
N GLU A 130 1.63 8.40 19.17
CA GLU A 130 0.31 8.11 18.62
C GLU A 130 0.23 8.57 17.18
N PRO A 131 -0.37 7.79 16.26
CA PRO A 131 -0.55 8.23 14.89
C PRO A 131 -1.55 9.39 14.82
N HIS A 132 -1.34 10.31 13.90
CA HIS A 132 -2.30 11.38 13.58
C HIS A 132 -3.64 10.81 13.11
N GLU A 133 -4.75 11.55 13.28
CA GLU A 133 -6.10 11.08 12.94
C GLU A 133 -6.26 10.68 11.47
N SER A 134 -5.46 11.23 10.56
CA SER A 134 -5.43 10.84 9.15
C SER A 134 -4.98 9.40 8.91
N TRP A 135 -4.40 8.76 9.93
CA TRP A 135 -3.95 7.37 9.93
C TRP A 135 -4.86 6.44 10.72
N ILE A 136 -6.00 6.94 11.23
CA ILE A 136 -6.96 6.13 11.97
C ILE A 136 -8.17 5.84 11.10
N ALA A 137 -8.48 4.57 10.92
CA ALA A 137 -9.67 4.09 10.23
C ALA A 137 -10.93 4.32 11.07
N ALA A 138 -12.10 4.20 10.45
CA ALA A 138 -13.38 4.37 11.14
C ALA A 138 -13.62 3.36 12.28
N ASP A 139 -12.94 2.22 12.25
CA ASP A 139 -12.98 1.19 13.30
C ASP A 139 -11.92 1.41 14.41
N GLY A 140 -11.16 2.50 14.34
CA GLY A 140 -10.10 2.84 15.30
C GLY A 140 -8.76 2.16 15.04
N THR A 141 -8.64 1.31 14.02
CA THR A 141 -7.36 0.70 13.64
C THR A 141 -6.47 1.65 12.86
N GLN A 142 -5.17 1.38 12.82
CA GLN A 142 -4.26 2.17 12.00
C GLN A 142 -4.36 1.77 10.53
N LEU A 143 -4.47 2.77 9.65
CA LEU A 143 -4.56 2.58 8.20
C LEU A 143 -3.27 2.03 7.59
N VAL A 144 -3.44 1.24 6.53
CA VAL A 144 -2.40 0.94 5.55
C VAL A 144 -2.66 1.80 4.32
N ALA A 145 -1.71 2.65 3.95
CA ALA A 145 -1.90 3.62 2.88
C ALA A 145 -1.45 3.07 1.50
N ASP A 146 -1.91 3.70 0.42
CA ASP A 146 -1.45 3.38 -0.94
C ASP A 146 -0.06 3.97 -1.19
N ILE A 147 0.91 3.10 -1.47
CA ILE A 147 2.29 3.49 -1.76
C ILE A 147 2.42 4.39 -2.99
N ARG A 148 1.55 4.24 -3.99
CA ARG A 148 1.57 5.04 -5.23
C ARG A 148 1.04 6.44 -4.98
N ALA A 149 0.03 6.57 -4.11
CA ALA A 149 -0.43 7.88 -3.64
C ALA A 149 0.69 8.59 -2.88
N ALA A 150 1.34 7.88 -1.95
CA ALA A 150 2.45 8.42 -1.16
C ALA A 150 3.61 8.89 -2.04
N ALA A 151 3.98 8.13 -3.08
CA ALA A 151 5.03 8.49 -4.03
C ALA A 151 4.74 9.77 -4.83
N LYS A 152 3.47 10.19 -4.93
CA LYS A 152 3.03 11.42 -5.57
C LYS A 152 2.80 12.57 -4.58
N GLY A 153 3.14 12.38 -3.30
CA GLY A 153 2.83 13.35 -2.25
C GLY A 153 1.33 13.44 -1.94
N GLN A 154 0.56 12.38 -2.23
CA GLN A 154 -0.88 12.30 -2.01
C GLN A 154 -1.22 11.27 -0.93
N GLY A 155 -2.43 11.37 -0.36
CA GLY A 155 -2.87 10.49 0.73
C GLY A 155 -2.23 10.84 2.07
N PRO A 156 -2.38 9.97 3.10
CA PRO A 156 -1.83 10.24 4.42
C PRO A 156 -0.31 10.10 4.41
N MET A 157 0.38 11.14 4.90
CA MET A 157 1.83 11.14 5.10
C MET A 157 2.16 10.81 6.56
N PRO A 158 3.32 10.19 6.87
CA PRO A 158 3.65 9.79 8.24
C PRO A 158 3.53 10.97 9.21
N ALA A 159 2.72 10.83 10.25
CA ALA A 159 2.47 11.91 11.21
C ALA A 159 2.13 11.33 12.58
N VAL A 160 2.78 11.86 13.61
CA VAL A 160 2.66 11.39 14.99
C VAL A 160 2.46 12.53 15.98
N TYR A 161 1.73 12.24 17.04
CA TYR A 161 1.73 12.99 18.28
C TYR A 161 2.67 12.32 19.29
N LEU A 162 3.52 13.12 19.95
CA LEU A 162 4.29 12.70 21.11
C LEU A 162 3.61 13.19 22.39
N TYR A 163 3.28 12.24 23.25
CA TYR A 163 2.70 12.50 24.56
C TYR A 163 3.55 11.93 25.69
N GLU A 164 3.49 12.59 26.84
CA GLU A 164 3.88 12.02 28.12
C GLU A 164 2.62 11.57 28.88
N SER A 165 2.63 10.33 29.36
CA SER A 165 1.55 9.72 30.11
C SER A 165 1.72 9.92 31.62
N TYR A 166 0.67 10.44 32.25
CA TYR A 166 0.53 10.59 33.70
C TYR A 166 -0.53 9.63 34.27
N GLY A 167 -0.67 8.46 33.66
CA GLY A 167 -1.66 7.44 34.05
C GLY A 167 -3.04 7.72 33.45
N SER A 168 -3.75 8.74 33.92
CA SER A 168 -5.11 9.08 33.45
C SER A 168 -5.15 10.29 32.51
N ALA A 169 -4.05 11.01 32.36
CA ALA A 169 -3.93 12.20 31.51
C ALA A 169 -2.70 12.10 30.61
N LYS A 170 -2.75 12.78 29.45
CA LYS A 170 -1.64 12.91 28.51
C LYS A 170 -1.29 14.37 28.35
N SER A 171 0.00 14.67 28.31
CA SER A 171 0.51 16.02 28.04
C SER A 171 1.29 16.03 26.72
N PRO A 172 1.02 16.97 25.80
CA PRO A 172 1.79 17.10 24.56
C PRO A 172 3.24 17.49 24.86
N VAL A 173 4.17 16.86 24.15
CA VAL A 173 5.60 17.16 24.27
C VAL A 173 6.03 17.98 23.07
N GLY A 174 6.14 19.29 23.24
CA GLY A 174 6.65 20.22 22.23
C GLY A 174 8.17 20.23 22.13
N ASP A 175 8.69 20.70 21.00
CA ASP A 175 10.11 20.87 20.70
C ASP A 175 10.97 19.59 20.84
N ALA A 176 10.35 18.41 20.69
CA ALA A 176 11.05 17.12 20.63
C ALA A 176 11.34 16.76 19.17
N SER A 177 12.55 16.34 18.84
CA SER A 177 12.87 15.92 17.47
C SER A 177 12.39 14.50 17.23
N ILE A 178 11.52 14.32 16.24
CA ILE A 178 11.06 13.01 15.76
C ILE A 178 11.85 12.65 14.51
N ARG A 179 12.53 11.51 14.54
CA ARG A 179 13.23 10.95 13.40
C ARG A 179 12.31 9.99 12.66
N PHE A 180 12.22 10.16 11.35
CA PHE A 180 11.51 9.29 10.43
C PHE A 180 12.56 8.54 9.60
N ILE A 181 12.47 7.21 9.56
CA ILE A 181 13.37 6.35 8.79
C ILE A 181 12.58 5.28 8.05
N THR A 182 13.09 4.83 6.91
CA THR A 182 12.54 3.66 6.22
C THR A 182 13.06 2.38 6.87
N GLN A 183 12.15 1.48 7.24
CA GLN A 183 12.47 0.12 7.72
C GLN A 183 12.47 -0.89 6.57
N GLU A 184 11.50 -0.77 5.66
CA GLU A 184 11.33 -1.62 4.49
C GLU A 184 11.18 -0.74 3.25
N ASN A 185 11.84 -1.13 2.15
CA ASN A 185 11.96 -0.35 0.91
C ASN A 185 12.63 1.02 1.16
N SER A 186 13.07 1.69 0.10
CA SER A 186 13.72 3.01 0.22
C SER A 186 12.73 4.13 -0.08
N ALA A 187 12.90 5.28 0.56
CA ALA A 187 12.13 6.47 0.26
C ALA A 187 12.94 7.73 0.62
N THR A 188 12.74 8.79 -0.15
CA THR A 188 13.21 10.12 0.22
C THR A 188 12.12 10.80 1.03
N LEU A 189 12.42 11.13 2.29
CA LEU A 189 11.48 11.74 3.21
C LEU A 189 12.16 12.81 4.08
N SER A 190 11.38 13.71 4.67
CA SER A 190 11.89 14.65 5.68
C SER A 190 12.21 13.90 6.98
N SER A 191 13.49 13.57 7.17
CA SER A 191 13.94 12.55 8.13
C SER A 191 13.95 12.98 9.59
N ALA A 192 13.89 14.28 9.89
CA ALA A 192 13.86 14.78 11.27
C ALA A 192 13.00 16.04 11.35
N VAL A 193 12.00 16.03 12.24
CA VAL A 193 11.04 17.12 12.40
C VAL A 193 10.75 17.33 13.88
N SER A 194 10.84 18.57 14.35
CA SER A 194 10.48 18.91 15.73
C SER A 194 8.97 18.94 15.92
N THR A 195 8.50 18.44 17.06
CA THR A 195 7.10 18.53 17.45
C THR A 195 6.68 19.97 17.71
N ASP A 196 5.44 20.32 17.34
CA ASP A 196 4.83 21.61 17.66
C ASP A 196 4.32 21.67 19.12
N SER A 197 3.63 22.76 19.50
CA SER A 197 3.07 22.91 20.86
C SER A 197 1.99 21.90 21.23
N LYS A 198 1.45 21.15 20.26
CA LYS A 198 0.50 20.05 20.45
C LYS A 198 1.17 18.68 20.41
N GLY A 199 2.50 18.64 20.28
CA GLY A 199 3.26 17.40 20.18
C GLY A 199 3.25 16.80 18.78
N LEU A 200 2.76 17.49 17.74
CA LEU A 200 2.64 16.97 16.38
C LEU A 200 3.96 17.10 15.62
N ALA A 201 4.41 16.02 15.00
CA ALA A 201 5.44 16.03 13.96
C ALA A 201 5.01 15.18 12.77
N ASN A 202 5.25 15.69 11.56
CA ASN A 202 4.90 15.01 10.32
C ASN A 202 6.07 15.00 9.35
N ALA A 203 6.21 13.91 8.61
CA ALA A 203 7.14 13.80 7.50
C ALA A 203 6.41 13.86 6.15
N SER A 204 7.08 14.34 5.11
CA SER A 204 6.63 14.21 3.73
C SER A 204 7.48 13.17 3.00
N ILE A 205 6.83 12.37 2.16
CA ILE A 205 7.50 11.44 1.24
C ILE A 205 7.54 12.11 -0.13
N SER A 206 8.75 12.34 -0.65
CA SER A 206 8.95 12.96 -1.97
C SER A 206 9.19 11.94 -3.07
N ARG A 207 9.70 10.75 -2.72
CA ARG A 207 9.94 9.64 -3.64
C ARG A 207 9.95 8.32 -2.90
N VAL A 208 9.46 7.28 -3.54
CA VAL A 208 9.59 5.88 -3.10
C VAL A 208 10.50 5.13 -4.07
N GLY A 209 11.31 4.20 -3.55
CA GLY A 209 12.26 3.42 -4.30
C GLY A 209 11.60 2.45 -5.26
N ARG A 210 10.67 1.63 -4.72
CA ARG A 210 9.90 0.64 -5.48
C ARG A 210 8.41 0.74 -5.16
N LEU A 211 7.56 0.75 -6.18
CA LEU A 211 6.09 0.88 -6.01
C LEU A 211 5.37 -0.47 -5.94
N ASP A 212 6.10 -1.56 -6.18
CA ASP A 212 5.60 -2.94 -6.18
C ASP A 212 5.93 -3.69 -4.88
N GLU A 213 6.66 -3.06 -3.96
CA GLU A 213 7.02 -3.59 -2.64
C GLU A 213 6.46 -2.70 -1.53
N PRO A 214 6.05 -3.26 -0.37
CA PRO A 214 5.63 -2.47 0.77
C PRO A 214 6.70 -1.47 1.19
N LEU A 215 6.28 -0.32 1.72
CA LEU A 215 7.13 0.67 2.37
C LEU A 215 6.70 0.79 3.82
N VAL A 216 7.64 0.68 4.74
CA VAL A 216 7.41 0.92 6.16
C VAL A 216 8.27 2.09 6.61
N VAL A 217 7.63 3.15 7.11
CA VAL A 217 8.30 4.31 7.70
C VAL A 217 8.13 4.26 9.21
N ARG A 218 9.23 4.25 9.96
CA ARG A 218 9.26 4.31 11.42
C ARG A 218 9.52 5.73 11.90
N ALA A 219 8.69 6.21 12.82
CA ALA A 219 8.88 7.42 13.58
C ALA A 219 9.32 7.10 15.02
N TYR A 220 10.30 7.81 15.55
CA TYR A 220 10.75 7.67 16.96
C TYR A 220 11.43 8.96 17.44
N PRO A 221 11.37 9.30 18.75
CA PRO A 221 11.99 10.50 19.28
C PRO A 221 13.50 10.34 19.44
N VAL A 222 14.23 11.39 19.07
CA VAL A 222 15.68 11.51 19.23
C VAL A 222 15.99 12.84 19.90
N PHE A 223 16.79 12.80 20.96
CA PHE A 223 17.22 14.00 21.66
C PHE A 223 18.72 14.15 21.51
N SER A 224 19.16 15.33 21.08
CA SER A 224 20.58 15.60 20.83
C SER A 224 21.06 16.80 21.63
N ALA A 225 22.26 16.69 22.19
CA ALA A 225 22.97 17.75 22.87
C ALA A 225 24.47 17.50 22.80
N GLU A 226 25.27 18.56 22.61
CA GLU A 226 26.74 18.51 22.57
C GLU A 226 27.33 17.45 21.61
N GLY A 227 26.66 17.20 20.47
CA GLY A 227 27.10 16.21 19.47
C GLY A 227 26.80 14.75 19.84
N TYR A 228 26.12 14.50 20.97
CA TYR A 228 25.55 13.21 21.32
C TYR A 228 24.06 13.19 21.01
N SER A 229 23.57 12.01 20.64
CA SER A 229 22.16 11.74 20.38
C SER A 229 21.73 10.52 21.16
N PHE A 230 20.57 10.61 21.81
CA PHE A 230 19.92 9.50 22.48
C PHE A 230 18.57 9.23 21.80
N ALA A 231 18.42 8.02 21.28
CA ALA A 231 17.23 7.57 20.58
C ALA A 231 16.38 6.66 21.48
N LEU A 232 15.12 7.01 21.66
CA LEU A 232 14.16 6.20 22.41
C LEU A 232 13.53 5.16 21.48
N ASN A 233 14.32 4.15 21.12
CA ASN A 233 13.93 3.14 20.12
C ASN A 233 12.74 2.26 20.55
N THR A 234 12.41 2.22 21.83
CA THR A 234 11.21 1.53 22.36
C THR A 234 9.93 2.34 22.18
N VAL A 235 10.04 3.65 21.92
CA VAL A 235 8.92 4.56 21.68
C VAL A 235 8.90 4.85 20.18
N PHE A 236 8.19 4.00 19.43
CA PHE A 236 8.14 4.14 17.98
C PHE A 236 6.73 3.94 17.42
N ARG A 237 6.53 4.38 16.19
CA ARG A 237 5.33 4.13 15.41
C ARG A 237 5.71 3.82 13.97
N ASP A 238 5.15 2.74 13.43
CA ASP A 238 5.37 2.33 12.05
C ASP A 238 4.17 2.73 11.19
N PHE A 239 4.45 3.25 10.00
CA PHE A 239 3.47 3.63 8.97
C PHE A 239 3.67 2.73 7.77
N SER A 240 2.66 1.92 7.45
CA SER A 240 2.73 0.94 6.39
C SER A 240 2.04 1.46 5.13
N PHE A 241 2.74 1.36 4.01
CA PHE A 241 2.23 1.64 2.68
C PHE A 241 2.29 0.35 1.87
N ALA A 242 1.15 -0.08 1.34
CA ALA A 242 1.06 -1.31 0.56
C ALA A 242 1.02 -1.00 -0.95
N PRO A 243 1.64 -1.86 -1.77
CA PRO A 243 1.38 -1.84 -3.21
C PRO A 243 -0.08 -2.25 -3.48
N PRO A 244 -0.65 -1.82 -4.62
CA PRO A 244 -1.97 -2.31 -5.04
C PRO A 244 -1.99 -3.84 -5.12
N PRO A 245 -3.09 -4.49 -4.72
CA PRO A 245 -3.19 -5.94 -4.80
C PRO A 245 -3.03 -6.39 -6.25
N ARG A 246 -2.27 -7.46 -6.50
CA ARG A 246 -2.09 -8.04 -7.84
C ARG A 246 -3.31 -8.86 -8.27
N VAL A 247 -4.50 -8.34 -8.01
CA VAL A 247 -5.78 -8.92 -8.40
C VAL A 247 -6.31 -8.13 -9.60
N ALA A 248 -6.55 -8.81 -10.72
CA ALA A 248 -7.12 -8.23 -11.91
C ALA A 248 -8.56 -8.72 -12.10
N LEU A 249 -9.52 -7.79 -12.07
CA LEU A 249 -10.88 -8.10 -12.49
C LEU A 249 -10.94 -8.12 -14.02
N VAL A 250 -11.40 -9.23 -14.58
CA VAL A 250 -11.44 -9.45 -16.03
C VAL A 250 -12.88 -9.37 -16.52
N ALA A 251 -13.16 -8.44 -17.42
CA ALA A 251 -14.47 -8.26 -18.02
C ALA A 251 -14.34 -7.90 -19.50
N GLY A 252 -15.36 -8.21 -20.29
CA GLY A 252 -15.35 -7.80 -21.68
C GLY A 252 -16.66 -8.03 -22.38
N ILE A 253 -16.86 -7.27 -23.46
CA ILE A 253 -18.04 -7.34 -24.30
C ILE A 253 -17.65 -7.54 -25.76
N GLU A 254 -18.50 -8.28 -26.48
CA GLU A 254 -18.47 -8.43 -27.93
C GLU A 254 -19.64 -7.63 -28.50
N ARG A 255 -19.34 -6.68 -29.40
CA ARG A 255 -20.33 -5.90 -30.14
C ARG A 255 -20.39 -6.40 -31.58
N THR A 256 -21.58 -6.79 -32.01
CA THR A 256 -21.87 -7.25 -33.37
C THR A 256 -23.06 -6.49 -33.93
N SER A 257 -23.38 -6.67 -35.21
CA SER A 257 -24.61 -6.14 -35.81
C SER A 257 -25.90 -6.63 -35.12
N ALA A 258 -25.86 -7.78 -34.44
CA ALA A 258 -26.98 -8.34 -33.68
C ALA A 258 -27.12 -7.77 -32.26
N GLY A 259 -26.16 -6.95 -31.80
CA GLY A 259 -26.15 -6.35 -30.47
C GLY A 259 -24.88 -6.65 -29.69
N THR A 260 -24.93 -6.37 -28.39
CA THR A 260 -23.81 -6.54 -27.44
C THR A 260 -24.05 -7.77 -26.57
N ARG A 261 -23.00 -8.56 -26.33
CA ARG A 261 -23.01 -9.68 -25.37
C ARG A 261 -21.71 -9.75 -24.59
N ASP A 262 -21.70 -10.52 -23.51
CA ASP A 262 -20.49 -10.78 -22.73
C ASP A 262 -19.47 -11.60 -23.55
N ALA A 263 -18.20 -11.25 -23.44
CA ALA A 263 -17.10 -11.87 -24.20
C ALA A 263 -16.54 -13.14 -23.54
N ALA A 264 -17.37 -13.92 -22.82
CA ALA A 264 -16.93 -14.97 -21.89
C ALA A 264 -15.83 -15.88 -22.44
N SER A 265 -16.01 -16.33 -23.68
CA SER A 265 -15.09 -17.25 -24.36
C SER A 265 -13.69 -16.67 -24.68
N SER A 266 -13.56 -15.34 -24.71
CA SER A 266 -12.27 -14.63 -24.88
C SER A 266 -11.65 -14.23 -23.53
N LEU A 267 -12.43 -14.24 -22.44
CA LEU A 267 -11.95 -13.87 -21.10
C LEU A 267 -11.13 -14.98 -20.44
N ASP A 268 -11.41 -16.26 -20.72
CA ASP A 268 -10.64 -17.38 -20.14
C ASP A 268 -9.16 -17.34 -20.56
N GLY A 269 -8.89 -17.06 -21.84
CA GLY A 269 -7.54 -16.90 -22.37
C GLY A 269 -6.82 -15.70 -21.74
N LEU A 270 -7.52 -14.57 -21.63
CA LEU A 270 -7.01 -13.37 -20.98
C LEU A 270 -6.69 -13.60 -19.49
N ALA A 271 -7.61 -14.21 -18.73
CA ALA A 271 -7.40 -14.53 -17.32
C ALA A 271 -6.22 -15.51 -17.13
N THR A 272 -6.08 -16.50 -18.01
CA THR A 272 -4.94 -17.43 -17.97
C THR A 272 -3.62 -16.74 -18.27
N ALA A 273 -3.59 -15.86 -19.27
CA ALA A 273 -2.40 -15.08 -19.61
C ALA A 273 -1.98 -14.15 -18.45
N LEU A 274 -2.94 -13.44 -17.84
CA LEU A 274 -2.70 -12.55 -16.70
C LEU A 274 -2.15 -13.32 -15.50
N LYS A 275 -2.64 -14.54 -15.22
CA LYS A 275 -2.03 -15.43 -14.21
C LYS A 275 -0.56 -15.72 -14.49
N GLY A 276 -0.21 -15.97 -15.76
CA GLY A 276 1.18 -16.13 -16.20
C GLY A 276 2.07 -14.88 -16.01
N TYR A 277 1.47 -13.72 -15.77
CA TYR A 277 2.16 -12.47 -15.43
C TYR A 277 2.15 -12.14 -13.93
N GLY A 278 1.62 -13.04 -13.10
CA GLY A 278 1.61 -12.88 -11.64
C GLY A 278 0.36 -12.19 -11.09
N PHE A 279 -0.73 -12.09 -11.88
CA PHE A 279 -2.03 -11.66 -11.36
C PHE A 279 -2.84 -12.83 -10.82
N GLU A 280 -3.60 -12.57 -9.76
CA GLU A 280 -4.81 -13.31 -9.50
C GLU A 280 -5.93 -12.73 -10.38
N SER A 281 -6.39 -13.50 -11.37
CA SER A 281 -7.46 -13.06 -12.27
C SER A 281 -8.83 -13.49 -11.74
N VAL A 282 -9.73 -12.52 -11.59
CA VAL A 282 -11.10 -12.71 -11.15
C VAL A 282 -12.03 -12.35 -12.31
N PRO A 283 -12.64 -13.33 -13.01
CA PRO A 283 -13.60 -13.03 -14.05
C PRO A 283 -14.86 -12.39 -13.44
N TYR A 284 -15.40 -11.39 -14.13
CA TYR A 284 -16.68 -10.79 -13.76
C TYR A 284 -17.81 -11.75 -14.11
N ASN A 285 -18.58 -12.16 -13.10
CA ASN A 285 -19.66 -13.15 -13.23
C ASN A 285 -21.07 -12.52 -13.22
N GLY A 286 -21.16 -11.18 -13.22
CA GLY A 286 -22.43 -10.46 -13.29
C GLY A 286 -22.87 -10.19 -14.73
N SER A 287 -24.05 -9.57 -14.89
CA SER A 287 -24.47 -9.04 -16.19
C SER A 287 -23.73 -7.73 -16.48
N LEU A 288 -23.06 -7.62 -17.63
CA LEU A 288 -22.40 -6.39 -18.09
C LEU A 288 -23.37 -5.55 -18.92
N ALA A 289 -23.98 -4.54 -18.29
CA ALA A 289 -24.68 -3.51 -19.06
C ALA A 289 -23.67 -2.76 -19.95
N ALA A 290 -23.91 -2.72 -21.27
CA ALA A 290 -22.98 -2.18 -22.25
C ALA A 290 -22.52 -0.75 -21.93
N GLU A 291 -23.44 0.12 -21.51
CA GLU A 291 -23.13 1.52 -21.15
C GLU A 291 -22.19 1.60 -19.94
N ARG A 292 -22.47 0.83 -18.88
CA ARG A 292 -21.63 0.77 -17.67
C ARG A 292 -20.25 0.20 -17.98
N PHE A 293 -20.19 -0.84 -18.80
CA PHE A 293 -18.92 -1.38 -19.26
C PHE A 293 -18.14 -0.33 -20.05
N MET A 294 -18.76 0.38 -21.00
CA MET A 294 -18.07 1.39 -21.81
C MET A 294 -17.58 2.57 -20.95
N ALA A 295 -18.31 2.94 -19.91
CA ALA A 295 -17.92 3.98 -18.97
C ALA A 295 -16.71 3.54 -18.12
N ALA A 296 -16.73 2.32 -17.58
CA ALA A 296 -15.58 1.72 -16.90
C ALA A 296 -14.37 1.56 -17.84
N TYR A 297 -14.61 1.09 -19.07
CA TYR A 297 -13.63 0.97 -20.15
C TYR A 297 -13.00 2.32 -20.50
N GLY A 298 -13.74 3.42 -20.37
CA GLY A 298 -13.26 4.79 -20.49
C GLY A 298 -12.35 5.25 -19.36
N GLY A 299 -12.32 4.54 -18.22
CA GLY A 299 -11.59 4.93 -17.01
C GLY A 299 -12.44 5.67 -15.98
N GLU A 300 -13.77 5.62 -16.07
CA GLU A 300 -14.61 6.26 -15.06
C GLU A 300 -14.54 5.49 -13.73
N ARG A 301 -14.02 6.14 -12.68
CA ARG A 301 -13.81 5.56 -11.35
C ARG A 301 -15.07 4.97 -10.73
N ALA A 302 -16.21 5.67 -10.85
CA ALA A 302 -17.48 5.20 -10.30
C ALA A 302 -17.92 3.88 -10.96
N SER A 303 -17.77 3.78 -12.28
CA SER A 303 -18.11 2.60 -13.06
C SER A 303 -17.13 1.43 -12.81
N LEU A 304 -15.83 1.70 -12.62
CA LEU A 304 -14.86 0.68 -12.20
C LEU A 304 -15.19 0.11 -10.82
N ASN A 305 -15.46 0.97 -9.83
CA ASN A 305 -15.87 0.54 -8.49
C ASN A 305 -17.16 -0.29 -8.51
N ALA A 306 -18.11 0.06 -9.38
CA ALA A 306 -19.34 -0.72 -9.54
C ALA A 306 -19.10 -2.12 -10.10
N LEU A 307 -18.09 -2.31 -10.96
CA LEU A 307 -17.69 -3.63 -11.47
C LEU A 307 -17.01 -4.50 -10.40
N ALA A 308 -16.27 -3.89 -9.47
CA ALA A 308 -15.54 -4.60 -8.41
C ALA A 308 -16.46 -5.44 -7.50
N GLY A 309 -17.64 -4.91 -7.18
CA GLY A 309 -18.57 -5.59 -6.27
C GLY A 309 -17.94 -5.87 -4.92
N ALA A 310 -17.86 -7.16 -4.54
CA ALA A 310 -17.20 -7.61 -3.31
C ALA A 310 -15.69 -7.87 -3.47
N ALA A 311 -15.18 -7.90 -4.71
CA ALA A 311 -13.74 -8.02 -4.94
C ALA A 311 -13.06 -6.67 -4.69
N SER A 312 -11.80 -6.71 -4.25
CA SER A 312 -10.93 -5.52 -4.14
C SER A 312 -9.80 -5.59 -5.18
N PRO A 313 -10.12 -5.50 -6.49
CA PRO A 313 -9.10 -5.61 -7.53
C PRO A 313 -8.17 -4.40 -7.51
N GLY A 314 -6.88 -4.63 -7.66
CA GLY A 314 -5.91 -3.57 -7.90
C GLY A 314 -5.86 -3.16 -9.38
N TYR A 315 -6.47 -3.95 -10.27
CA TYR A 315 -6.44 -3.74 -11.71
C TYR A 315 -7.73 -4.23 -12.39
N TYR A 316 -8.08 -3.61 -13.52
CA TYR A 316 -9.21 -3.98 -14.35
C TYR A 316 -8.72 -4.27 -15.76
N ALA A 317 -8.83 -5.51 -16.21
CA ALA A 317 -8.54 -5.93 -17.58
C ALA A 317 -9.84 -5.98 -18.38
N LEU A 318 -10.07 -4.95 -19.19
CA LEU A 318 -11.31 -4.72 -19.91
C LEU A 318 -11.10 -4.95 -21.42
N LEU A 319 -11.82 -5.92 -21.98
CA LEU A 319 -11.74 -6.31 -23.39
C LEU A 319 -12.98 -5.83 -24.16
N LEU A 320 -12.76 -5.10 -25.24
CA LEU A 320 -13.79 -4.76 -26.21
C LEU A 320 -13.46 -5.46 -27.53
N VAL A 321 -14.37 -6.29 -28.03
CA VAL A 321 -14.29 -6.86 -29.38
C VAL A 321 -15.43 -6.28 -30.21
N GLU A 322 -15.12 -5.76 -31.39
CA GLU A 322 -16.11 -5.21 -32.31
C GLU A 322 -16.08 -5.98 -33.63
N VAL A 323 -17.25 -6.34 -34.14
CA VAL A 323 -17.42 -7.02 -35.43
C VAL A 323 -18.36 -6.18 -36.28
N SER A 324 -17.91 -5.83 -37.49
CA SER A 324 -18.70 -5.07 -38.45
C SER A 324 -19.86 -5.89 -38.99
N ALA A 325 -20.84 -5.21 -39.59
CA ALA A 325 -21.91 -5.89 -40.31
C ALA A 325 -21.33 -6.74 -41.45
N PRO A 326 -21.72 -8.02 -41.58
CA PRO A 326 -21.22 -8.87 -42.64
C PRO A 326 -21.55 -8.31 -44.03
N SER A 327 -20.63 -8.47 -44.97
CA SER A 327 -20.82 -8.11 -46.36
C SER A 327 -20.63 -9.34 -47.25
N GLN A 328 -21.44 -9.45 -48.30
CA GLN A 328 -21.33 -10.54 -49.24
C GLN A 328 -20.22 -10.27 -50.25
N MET A 329 -19.37 -11.27 -50.50
CA MET A 329 -18.25 -11.13 -51.43
C MET A 329 -18.76 -10.96 -52.86
N GLN A 330 -18.30 -9.89 -53.51
CA GLN A 330 -18.53 -9.64 -54.93
C GLN A 330 -17.18 -9.60 -55.64
N TYR A 331 -17.01 -10.46 -56.64
CA TYR A 331 -15.81 -10.49 -57.46
C TYR A 331 -16.19 -10.54 -58.93
N GLN A 332 -15.68 -9.59 -59.72
CA GLN A 332 -15.99 -9.44 -61.15
C GLN A 332 -17.51 -9.38 -61.44
N GLY A 333 -18.28 -8.71 -60.59
CA GLY A 333 -19.74 -8.57 -60.74
C GLY A 333 -20.53 -9.83 -60.39
N LYS A 334 -19.89 -10.93 -59.97
CA LYS A 334 -20.55 -12.13 -59.44
C LYS A 334 -20.61 -12.05 -57.92
N VAL A 335 -21.79 -12.32 -57.39
CA VAL A 335 -22.04 -12.43 -55.95
C VAL A 335 -21.79 -13.87 -55.52
N TYR A 336 -20.95 -14.07 -54.51
CA TYR A 336 -20.62 -15.38 -53.96
C TYR A 336 -21.37 -15.59 -52.63
N ASN A 337 -21.73 -16.82 -52.30
CA ASN A 337 -22.27 -17.17 -50.97
C ASN A 337 -21.15 -17.26 -49.93
N ILE A 338 -20.30 -16.24 -49.90
CA ILE A 338 -19.21 -16.05 -48.95
C ILE A 338 -19.47 -14.69 -48.32
N TYR A 339 -19.72 -14.70 -47.02
CA TYR A 339 -19.88 -13.52 -46.21
C TYR A 339 -18.55 -13.23 -45.52
N LEU A 340 -18.19 -11.95 -45.48
CA LEU A 340 -16.99 -11.45 -44.82
C LEU A 340 -17.41 -10.53 -43.68
N ALA A 341 -16.78 -10.67 -42.53
CA ALA A 341 -16.95 -9.77 -41.39
C ALA A 341 -15.57 -9.32 -40.91
N ASP A 342 -15.40 -8.01 -40.74
CA ASP A 342 -14.16 -7.46 -40.18
C ASP A 342 -14.33 -7.28 -38.68
N SER A 343 -13.28 -7.57 -37.93
CA SER A 343 -13.26 -7.42 -36.49
C SER A 343 -12.02 -6.70 -35.98
N SER A 344 -12.17 -6.16 -34.79
CA SER A 344 -11.11 -5.58 -34.00
C SER A 344 -11.25 -6.03 -32.55
N PHE A 345 -10.14 -6.01 -31.83
CA PHE A 345 -10.19 -6.04 -30.37
C PHE A 345 -9.36 -4.91 -29.80
N THR A 346 -9.76 -4.46 -28.62
CA THR A 346 -8.95 -3.59 -27.79
C THR A 346 -9.01 -4.07 -26.34
N LEU A 347 -7.85 -4.35 -25.77
CA LEU A 347 -7.65 -4.65 -24.36
C LEU A 347 -7.13 -3.41 -23.66
N ARG A 348 -7.71 -3.05 -22.51
CA ARG A 348 -7.20 -2.03 -21.61
C ARG A 348 -7.01 -2.61 -20.21
N ILE A 349 -5.84 -2.42 -19.63
CA ILE A 349 -5.59 -2.67 -18.21
C ILE A 349 -5.57 -1.32 -17.50
N LEU A 350 -6.52 -1.12 -16.60
CA LEU A 350 -6.73 0.12 -15.85
C LEU A 350 -6.45 -0.10 -14.36
N ARG A 351 -6.04 0.97 -13.67
CA ARG A 351 -6.00 1.01 -12.20
C ARG A 351 -7.37 1.46 -11.64
N PRO A 352 -7.62 1.35 -10.32
CA PRO A 352 -8.90 1.74 -9.71
C PRO A 352 -9.19 3.24 -9.78
N ASP A 353 -8.16 4.07 -9.96
CA ASP A 353 -8.31 5.50 -10.20
C ASP A 353 -8.70 5.85 -11.66
N GLY A 354 -8.79 4.85 -12.55
CA GLY A 354 -9.09 5.02 -13.97
C GLY A 354 -7.86 5.22 -14.86
N SER A 355 -6.66 5.32 -14.28
CA SER A 355 -5.44 5.49 -15.07
C SER A 355 -5.12 4.25 -15.91
N LEU A 356 -4.69 4.49 -17.15
CA LEU A 356 -4.27 3.42 -18.06
C LEU A 356 -2.89 2.89 -17.68
N VAL A 357 -2.79 1.57 -17.52
CA VAL A 357 -1.52 0.85 -17.32
C VAL A 357 -1.00 0.35 -18.65
N TYR A 358 -1.88 -0.32 -19.40
CA TYR A 358 -1.53 -0.98 -20.64
C TYR A 358 -2.73 -0.99 -21.59
N ALA A 359 -2.47 -0.85 -22.89
CA ALA A 359 -3.46 -1.05 -23.93
C ALA A 359 -2.86 -1.86 -25.09
N GLU A 360 -3.67 -2.75 -25.66
CA GLU A 360 -3.37 -3.47 -26.89
C GLU A 360 -4.58 -3.36 -27.80
N ALA A 361 -4.35 -3.08 -29.08
CA ALA A 361 -5.41 -3.04 -30.07
C ALA A 361 -4.96 -3.69 -31.37
N ARG A 362 -5.84 -4.47 -32.00
CA ARG A 362 -5.66 -4.96 -33.37
C ARG A 362 -6.94 -4.77 -34.16
N GLN A 363 -6.78 -4.45 -35.44
CA GLN A 363 -7.87 -4.19 -36.37
C GLN A 363 -7.64 -4.97 -37.65
N GLY A 364 -8.66 -5.04 -38.51
CA GLY A 364 -8.57 -5.71 -39.81
C GLY A 364 -8.54 -7.24 -39.71
N LEU A 365 -9.05 -7.80 -38.62
CA LEU A 365 -9.14 -9.24 -38.42
C LEU A 365 -10.36 -9.76 -39.15
N ARG A 366 -10.15 -10.45 -40.27
CA ARG A 366 -11.23 -10.84 -41.18
C ARG A 366 -11.69 -12.27 -40.92
N GLY A 367 -12.98 -12.42 -40.64
CA GLY A 367 -13.67 -13.69 -40.65
C GLY A 367 -14.44 -13.92 -41.94
N GLN A 368 -14.71 -15.18 -42.26
CA GLN A 368 -15.47 -15.59 -43.44
C GLN A 368 -16.41 -16.76 -43.15
N GLY A 369 -17.51 -16.86 -43.89
CA GLY A 369 -18.43 -18.00 -43.77
C GLY A 369 -19.48 -18.08 -44.86
N GLY A 370 -20.16 -19.24 -44.95
CA GLY A 370 -21.26 -19.46 -45.90
C GLY A 370 -22.57 -18.73 -45.54
N SER A 371 -22.59 -18.04 -44.41
CA SER A 371 -23.71 -17.20 -43.93
C SER A 371 -23.17 -16.02 -43.13
N GLU A 372 -23.98 -14.98 -42.93
CA GLU A 372 -23.65 -13.83 -42.08
C GLU A 372 -23.22 -14.25 -40.67
N ARG A 373 -23.98 -15.18 -40.05
CA ARG A 373 -23.67 -15.67 -38.70
C ARG A 373 -22.33 -16.39 -38.64
N ALA A 374 -22.04 -17.23 -39.63
CA ALA A 374 -20.78 -17.96 -39.71
C ALA A 374 -19.58 -17.01 -39.90
N ALA A 375 -19.73 -15.94 -40.69
CA ALA A 375 -18.69 -14.94 -40.85
C ALA A 375 -18.41 -14.17 -39.54
N ILE A 376 -19.45 -13.83 -38.77
CA ILE A 376 -19.31 -13.19 -37.45
C ILE A 376 -18.60 -14.14 -36.47
N ASP A 377 -19.02 -15.41 -36.40
CA ASP A 377 -18.40 -16.38 -35.50
C ASP A 377 -16.93 -16.63 -35.82
N ASP A 378 -16.59 -16.76 -37.11
CA ASP A 378 -15.19 -16.88 -37.55
C ASP A 378 -14.39 -15.61 -37.21
N ALA A 379 -14.96 -14.42 -37.42
CA ALA A 379 -14.30 -13.15 -37.06
C ALA A 379 -13.99 -13.06 -35.56
N LEU A 380 -14.91 -13.50 -34.69
CA LEU A 380 -14.68 -13.57 -33.25
C LEU A 380 -13.59 -14.58 -32.87
N VAL A 381 -13.52 -15.72 -33.55
CA VAL A 381 -12.40 -16.67 -33.39
C VAL A 381 -11.08 -16.00 -33.78
N LYS A 382 -11.03 -15.28 -34.91
CA LYS A 382 -9.83 -14.53 -35.33
C LYS A 382 -9.43 -13.44 -34.35
N ALA A 383 -10.40 -12.72 -33.77
CA ALA A 383 -10.14 -11.76 -32.70
C ALA A 383 -9.50 -12.43 -31.47
N ARG A 384 -9.99 -13.59 -31.06
CA ARG A 384 -9.43 -14.34 -29.92
C ARG A 384 -8.04 -14.90 -30.18
N GLU A 385 -7.83 -15.50 -31.35
CA GLU A 385 -6.51 -15.99 -31.78
C GLU A 385 -5.48 -14.85 -31.77
N ALA A 386 -5.87 -13.69 -32.32
CA ALA A 386 -5.01 -12.51 -32.36
C ALA A 386 -4.75 -11.93 -30.95
N LEU A 387 -5.74 -11.93 -30.06
CA LEU A 387 -5.58 -11.51 -28.66
C LEU A 387 -4.57 -12.41 -27.93
N ASN A 388 -4.71 -13.74 -28.06
CA ASN A 388 -3.81 -14.69 -27.40
C ASN A 388 -2.36 -14.53 -27.89
N THR A 389 -2.17 -14.35 -29.19
CA THR A 389 -0.85 -14.05 -29.77
C THR A 389 -0.28 -12.74 -29.22
N ALA A 390 -1.08 -11.67 -29.18
CA ALA A 390 -0.66 -10.37 -28.69
C ALA A 390 -0.26 -10.41 -27.20
N LEU A 391 -1.02 -11.13 -26.37
CA LEU A 391 -0.68 -11.33 -24.96
C LEU A 391 0.67 -12.03 -24.82
N GLY A 392 0.91 -13.11 -25.57
CA GLY A 392 2.19 -13.82 -25.60
C GLY A 392 3.38 -12.90 -25.93
N GLU A 393 3.23 -12.03 -26.92
CA GLU A 393 4.27 -11.07 -27.36
C GLU A 393 4.51 -9.94 -26.34
N SER A 394 3.48 -9.53 -25.60
CA SER A 394 3.52 -8.35 -24.72
C SER A 394 3.78 -8.66 -23.24
N ALA A 395 4.10 -9.91 -22.90
CA ALA A 395 4.34 -10.34 -21.52
C ALA A 395 5.34 -9.45 -20.75
N SER A 396 6.47 -9.10 -21.38
CA SER A 396 7.49 -8.24 -20.76
C SER A 396 7.01 -6.79 -20.58
N LYS A 397 6.25 -6.26 -21.55
CA LYS A 397 5.67 -4.91 -21.49
C LYS A 397 4.63 -4.78 -20.39
N ILE A 398 3.75 -5.78 -20.27
CA ILE A 398 2.76 -5.83 -19.21
C ILE A 398 3.45 -5.86 -17.85
N ARG A 399 4.48 -6.70 -17.66
CA ARG A 399 5.25 -6.73 -16.40
C ARG A 399 5.94 -5.40 -16.10
N ALA A 400 6.56 -4.75 -17.09
CA ALA A 400 7.25 -3.48 -16.91
C ALA A 400 6.29 -2.36 -16.52
N ALA A 401 5.15 -2.23 -17.22
CA ALA A 401 4.14 -1.21 -16.95
C ALA A 401 3.50 -1.31 -15.54
N LEU A 402 3.71 -2.43 -14.85
CA LEU A 402 3.20 -2.66 -13.49
C LEU A 402 4.19 -2.26 -12.40
N ALA A 403 5.49 -2.24 -12.71
CA ALA A 403 6.52 -1.74 -11.80
C ALA A 403 6.47 -0.21 -11.65
N ASP A 404 5.97 0.47 -12.68
CA ASP A 404 5.70 1.92 -12.72
C ASP A 404 4.28 2.25 -12.20
#